data_AF-A0A4S2T532-F1
#
_entry.id   AF-A0A4S2T532-F1
#
_cell.length_a   1.000
_cell.length_b   1.000
_cell.length_c   1.000
_cell.angle_alpha   90.00
_cell.angle_beta   90.00
_cell.angle_gamma   90.00
#
_symmetry.space_group_name_H-M   'P 1'
#
loop_
_entity.id
_entity.type
_entity.pdbx_description
1 polymer ?
#
loop_
_entity_poly.entity_id
_entity_poly.type
_entity_poly.pdbx_seq_one_letter_code
_entity_poly.pdbx_strand_id
1 'polypeptide(L)'
;MRQVYRAEQLLPGDYVRTGFARFGADGPRKGEYYARIEHVEHIERPGFVNSGDGFGLDRAVKRLVGLRIQGMPGPVLLRAGDHHAADAIDEERQRWDRLNPTWPKAPTTMFVGGKAATAPAWGRDGSPGPKAIRADRGSEIGRRPMSFEKPASALCVGDYLQTQACRFPADDMGFDEGFWRVEWIAHIEGNALHALLADPQWAGGRVTLANVYGLSGVLVIPETTVTVLLVPNPERLRNDLDGPWREKPYFQFDGATVPDEVDQLRKDAALRPPAPADEADLYPSSFSSTSDRALFLDGVTGIRPVPVSLLPWPHRLSKCRHFRRVEAIEKTYPDDWYAGQVAHAELFARLTPQDFAACPYHQANWTAIAEAATELAAAELDEDAERGRAAYAMEHLEEADREWARALVHDPICWDDNHDSLTNGQHRTCALRAAGVAYLPVEGRHLPDTSPAETMDVDARTHAQQTVRAFWRDILAAVLGPAHPLVNAAPLLVRFPVLRRLLSSARR
;
A
#
# COMPACT_ATOMS: atom_id res chain seq x y z
N MET A 1 -19.27 -13.02 2.95
CA MET A 1 -19.39 -11.87 2.03
C MET A 1 -19.32 -10.60 2.87
N ARG A 2 -18.53 -9.61 2.46
CA ARG A 2 -18.44 -8.31 3.15
C ARG A 2 -19.74 -7.53 2.89
N GLN A 3 -20.37 -6.98 3.91
CA GLN A 3 -21.57 -6.18 3.76
C GLN A 3 -21.18 -4.77 3.29
N VAL A 4 -21.87 -4.32 2.25
CA VAL A 4 -21.71 -2.99 1.67
C VAL A 4 -23.08 -2.36 1.72
N TYR A 5 -23.20 -1.25 2.44
CA TYR A 5 -24.43 -0.48 2.57
C TYR A 5 -24.24 0.88 1.94
N ARG A 6 -25.30 1.43 1.34
CA ARG A 6 -25.25 2.84 0.95
C ARG A 6 -25.22 3.72 2.19
N ALA A 7 -24.62 4.91 2.09
CA ALA A 7 -24.54 5.87 3.22
C ALA A 7 -25.90 6.10 3.88
N GLU A 8 -26.96 6.25 3.07
CA GLU A 8 -28.33 6.46 3.52
C GLU A 8 -29.01 5.23 4.16
N GLN A 9 -28.35 4.07 4.13
CA GLN A 9 -28.85 2.84 4.76
C GLN A 9 -28.17 2.58 6.11
N LEU A 10 -27.14 3.36 6.47
CA LEU A 10 -26.46 3.24 7.76
C LEU A 10 -27.38 3.67 8.89
N LEU A 11 -27.37 2.91 9.99
CA LEU A 11 -28.19 3.14 11.17
C LEU A 11 -27.32 3.30 12.42
N PRO A 12 -27.81 4.01 13.46
CA PRO A 12 -27.21 3.95 14.78
C PRO A 12 -27.08 2.50 15.27
N GLY A 13 -25.90 2.13 15.74
CA GLY A 13 -25.57 0.78 16.16
C GLY A 13 -24.78 -0.04 15.14
N ASP A 14 -24.84 0.32 13.85
CA ASP A 14 -23.95 -0.27 12.85
C ASP A 14 -22.49 0.06 13.18
N TYR A 15 -21.56 -0.77 12.73
CA TYR A 15 -20.12 -0.58 12.82
C TYR A 15 -19.61 -0.23 11.43
N VAL A 16 -19.26 1.04 11.22
CA VAL A 16 -18.75 1.52 9.93
C VAL A 16 -17.24 1.45 9.91
N ARG A 17 -16.69 1.20 8.72
CA ARG A 17 -15.26 1.23 8.50
C ARG A 17 -14.72 2.66 8.58
N THR A 18 -13.79 2.93 9.49
CA THR A 18 -13.16 4.23 9.76
C THR A 18 -11.74 4.35 9.22
N GLY A 19 -11.18 3.29 8.62
CA GLY A 19 -9.84 3.26 8.03
C GLY A 19 -9.59 2.04 7.13
N PHE A 20 -8.44 1.98 6.46
CA PHE A 20 -8.07 0.86 5.56
C PHE A 20 -7.04 -0.09 6.16
N ALA A 21 -6.70 -1.20 5.51
CA ALA A 21 -5.62 -2.04 6.04
C ALA A 21 -4.32 -1.21 6.08
N ARG A 22 -3.66 -1.21 7.23
CA ARG A 22 -2.36 -0.55 7.42
C ARG A 22 -1.24 -1.51 7.03
N PHE A 23 -0.16 -0.96 6.48
CA PHE A 23 1.08 -1.70 6.34
C PHE A 23 1.71 -1.89 7.74
N GLY A 24 2.04 -3.13 8.10
CA GLY A 24 2.64 -3.46 9.39
C GLY A 24 2.77 -4.97 9.61
N ALA A 25 3.71 -5.35 10.48
CA ALA A 25 4.14 -6.74 10.67
C ALA A 25 3.04 -7.71 11.08
N ASP A 26 2.12 -7.26 11.93
CA ASP A 26 1.05 -8.09 12.49
C ASP A 26 -0.15 -8.23 11.52
N GLY A 27 -0.11 -7.54 10.37
CA GLY A 27 -1.28 -7.36 9.51
C GLY A 27 -2.44 -6.66 10.23
N PRO A 28 -3.61 -6.55 9.58
CA PRO A 28 -4.78 -5.95 10.21
C PRO A 28 -5.37 -6.89 11.28
N ARG A 29 -5.45 -6.41 12.53
CA ARG A 29 -6.12 -7.10 13.62
C ARG A 29 -7.61 -7.26 13.29
N LYS A 30 -8.23 -8.35 13.74
CA LYS A 30 -9.68 -8.56 13.52
C LYS A 30 -10.45 -7.40 14.18
N GLY A 31 -11.44 -6.84 13.47
CA GLY A 31 -12.23 -5.70 13.96
C GLY A 31 -11.51 -4.35 13.98
N GLU A 32 -10.22 -4.33 13.64
CA GLU A 32 -9.53 -3.09 13.37
C GLU A 32 -10.28 -2.34 12.26
N TYR A 33 -10.30 -1.01 12.35
CA TYR A 33 -10.99 -0.10 11.42
C TYR A 33 -12.50 -0.07 11.54
N TYR A 34 -13.13 -0.73 12.49
CA TYR A 34 -14.57 -0.62 12.69
C TYR A 34 -14.89 0.10 13.99
N ALA A 35 -15.79 1.06 13.91
CA ALA A 35 -16.28 1.79 15.07
C ALA A 35 -17.79 1.95 14.99
N ARG A 36 -18.44 1.93 16.16
CA ARG A 36 -19.89 2.00 16.28
C ARG A 36 -20.39 3.39 15.89
N ILE A 37 -21.40 3.42 15.03
CA ILE A 37 -22.19 4.61 14.74
C ILE A 37 -23.10 4.88 15.94
N GLU A 38 -22.95 6.03 16.58
CA GLU A 38 -23.82 6.46 17.67
C GLU A 38 -25.01 7.28 17.17
N HIS A 39 -24.83 8.01 16.07
CA HIS A 39 -25.87 8.86 15.49
C HIS A 39 -25.73 8.99 13.97
N VAL A 40 -26.87 9.12 13.28
CA VAL A 40 -26.96 9.28 11.82
C VAL A 40 -27.91 10.44 11.50
N GLU A 41 -27.44 11.37 10.68
CA GLU A 41 -28.19 12.51 10.18
C GLU A 41 -28.15 12.53 8.64
N HIS A 42 -29.32 12.67 8.01
CA HIS A 42 -29.43 12.81 6.56
C HIS A 42 -29.58 14.29 6.22
N ILE A 43 -28.75 14.77 5.30
CA ILE A 43 -28.71 16.17 4.88
C ILE A 43 -29.08 16.21 3.41
N GLU A 44 -30.23 16.78 3.08
CA GLU A 44 -30.68 16.95 1.70
C GLU A 44 -30.30 18.34 1.19
N ARG A 45 -29.68 18.39 0.01
CA ARG A 45 -29.23 19.64 -0.65
C ARG A 45 -28.42 20.53 0.31
N PRO A 46 -27.27 20.05 0.81
CA PRO A 46 -26.42 20.83 1.71
C PRO A 46 -26.03 22.16 1.07
N GLY A 47 -26.54 23.27 1.62
CA GLY A 47 -26.25 24.62 1.13
C GLY A 47 -24.84 25.12 1.46
N PHE A 48 -24.04 24.32 2.16
CA PHE A 48 -22.65 24.60 2.55
C PHE A 48 -21.62 23.86 1.67
N VAL A 49 -22.07 23.23 0.57
CA VAL A 49 -21.23 22.50 -0.37
C VAL A 49 -21.35 23.10 -1.77
N ASN A 50 -20.21 23.45 -2.35
CA ASN A 50 -20.13 24.01 -3.70
C ASN A 50 -20.20 22.90 -4.76
N SER A 51 -20.84 23.21 -5.88
CA SER A 51 -20.98 22.32 -7.05
C SER A 51 -19.77 22.32 -8.00
N GLY A 52 -18.69 23.03 -7.67
CA GLY A 52 -17.50 23.19 -8.51
C GLY A 52 -16.28 22.37 -8.04
N ASP A 53 -15.58 21.76 -9.00
CA ASP A 53 -14.19 21.27 -8.93
C ASP A 53 -13.80 20.23 -7.85
N GLY A 54 -14.73 19.33 -7.47
CA GLY A 54 -14.38 18.08 -6.77
C GLY A 54 -13.85 16.98 -7.72
N PHE A 55 -13.19 15.95 -7.19
CA PHE A 55 -12.81 14.73 -7.93
C PHE A 55 -14.06 14.15 -8.60
N GLY A 56 -14.22 14.41 -9.90
CA GLY A 56 -15.50 14.39 -10.61
C GLY A 56 -16.38 13.20 -10.26
N LEU A 57 -17.62 13.50 -9.85
CA LEU A 57 -18.87 12.73 -10.00
C LEU A 57 -19.95 13.29 -9.05
N ASP A 58 -20.46 14.50 -9.33
CA ASP A 58 -21.87 14.96 -9.25
C ASP A 58 -21.88 16.50 -9.16
N ARG A 59 -22.47 17.18 -10.16
CA ARG A 59 -22.52 18.67 -10.23
C ARG A 59 -23.49 19.29 -9.23
N ALA A 60 -24.13 18.51 -8.38
CA ALA A 60 -24.79 18.99 -7.18
C ALA A 60 -24.77 17.84 -6.18
N VAL A 61 -24.04 17.97 -5.07
CA VAL A 61 -24.18 17.02 -3.96
C VAL A 61 -25.62 17.13 -3.47
N LYS A 62 -26.48 16.19 -3.87
CA LYS A 62 -27.91 16.22 -3.53
C LYS A 62 -28.16 15.73 -2.10
N ARG A 63 -27.26 14.92 -1.56
CA ARG A 63 -27.40 14.30 -0.25
C ARG A 63 -26.05 13.98 0.38
N LEU A 64 -25.92 14.27 1.67
CA LEU A 64 -24.84 13.82 2.55
C LEU A 64 -25.42 13.06 3.74
N VAL A 65 -24.58 12.26 4.38
CA VAL A 65 -24.90 11.60 5.65
C VAL A 65 -23.87 12.01 6.69
N GLY A 66 -24.32 12.69 7.73
CA GLY A 66 -23.51 13.02 8.91
C GLY A 66 -23.55 11.89 9.91
N LEU A 67 -22.38 11.38 10.31
CA LEU A 67 -22.24 10.33 11.29
C LEU A 67 -21.53 10.86 12.54
N ARG A 68 -22.02 10.46 13.71
CA ARG A 68 -21.23 10.51 14.96
C ARG A 68 -20.78 9.10 15.25
N ILE A 69 -19.47 8.87 15.15
CA ILE A 69 -18.85 7.57 15.30
C ILE A 69 -18.06 7.59 16.61
N GLN A 70 -18.21 6.53 17.39
CA GLN A 70 -17.56 6.38 18.69
C GLN A 70 -16.03 6.52 18.57
N GLY A 71 -15.43 7.25 19.50
CA GLY A 71 -13.99 7.45 19.59
C GLY A 71 -13.38 8.41 18.55
N MET A 72 -14.19 9.01 17.66
CA MET A 72 -13.70 10.00 16.68
C MET A 72 -13.68 11.42 17.27
N PRO A 73 -12.71 12.27 16.89
CA PRO A 73 -12.58 13.65 17.39
C PRO A 73 -13.64 14.62 16.85
N GLY A 74 -14.41 14.20 15.84
CA GLY A 74 -15.42 15.00 15.15
C GLY A 74 -16.45 14.11 14.44
N PRO A 75 -17.66 14.59 14.13
CA PRO A 75 -18.55 13.92 13.20
C PRO A 75 -17.94 13.82 11.80
N VAL A 76 -18.40 12.83 11.04
CA VAL A 76 -17.94 12.58 9.67
C VAL A 76 -19.07 12.87 8.69
N LEU A 77 -18.79 13.68 7.68
CA LEU A 77 -19.68 13.87 6.53
C LEU A 77 -19.32 12.87 5.44
N LEU A 78 -20.17 11.87 5.26
CA LEU A 78 -20.06 10.88 4.19
C LEU A 78 -20.82 11.34 2.95
N ARG A 79 -20.23 11.04 1.79
CA ARG A 79 -20.95 11.11 0.51
C ARG A 79 -21.93 9.94 0.38
N ALA A 80 -22.95 10.14 -0.45
CA ALA A 80 -23.77 9.04 -0.95
C ALA A 80 -22.89 8.02 -1.70
N GLY A 81 -23.22 6.74 -1.57
CA GLY A 81 -22.45 5.65 -2.15
C GLY A 81 -22.21 4.54 -1.15
N ASP A 82 -21.42 3.57 -1.58
CA ASP A 82 -21.19 2.31 -0.88
C ASP A 82 -20.15 2.43 0.23
N HIS A 83 -20.53 1.99 1.43
CA HIS A 83 -19.70 1.99 2.62
C HIS A 83 -19.66 0.59 3.23
N HIS A 84 -18.48 0.22 3.73
CA HIS A 84 -18.32 -1.01 4.48
C HIS A 84 -18.86 -0.80 5.89
N ALA A 85 -19.92 -1.54 6.22
CA ALA A 85 -20.50 -1.53 7.55
C ALA A 85 -20.93 -2.94 7.95
N ALA A 86 -20.92 -3.19 9.25
CA ALA A 86 -21.41 -4.40 9.88
C ALA A 86 -22.56 -4.02 10.83
N ASP A 87 -23.61 -4.82 10.87
CA ASP A 87 -24.74 -4.66 11.78
C ASP A 87 -24.40 -5.01 13.25
N ALA A 88 -23.33 -5.78 13.45
CA ALA A 88 -22.85 -6.20 14.77
C ALA A 88 -21.40 -6.71 14.72
N ILE A 89 -20.68 -6.54 15.83
CA ILE A 89 -19.45 -7.28 16.17
C ILE A 89 -19.70 -8.20 17.37
N ASP A 90 -18.69 -8.74 18.06
CA ASP A 90 -18.93 -9.66 19.19
C ASP A 90 -19.79 -9.01 20.31
N GLU A 91 -20.59 -9.82 21.01
CA GLU A 91 -21.58 -9.34 21.99
C GLU A 91 -20.95 -8.56 23.15
N GLU A 92 -19.72 -8.91 23.53
CA GLU A 92 -19.01 -8.30 24.64
C GLU A 92 -18.58 -6.88 24.30
N ARG A 93 -17.93 -6.70 23.14
CA ARG A 93 -17.60 -5.38 22.59
C ARG A 93 -18.85 -4.53 22.38
N GLN A 94 -19.92 -5.09 21.82
CA GLN A 94 -21.17 -4.34 21.65
C GLN A 94 -21.74 -3.85 22.99
N ARG A 95 -21.70 -4.70 24.02
CA ARG A 95 -22.16 -4.34 25.36
C ARG A 95 -21.30 -3.22 25.92
N TRP A 96 -19.98 -3.31 25.78
CA TRP A 96 -19.06 -2.27 26.21
C TRP A 96 -19.33 -0.95 25.47
N ASP A 97 -19.50 -0.97 24.15
CA ASP A 97 -19.74 0.24 23.34
C ASP A 97 -21.06 0.93 23.72
N ARG A 98 -22.12 0.17 23.99
CA ARG A 98 -23.39 0.73 24.48
C ARG A 98 -23.27 1.39 25.85
N LEU A 99 -22.35 0.92 26.69
CA LEU A 99 -22.12 1.44 28.04
C LEU A 99 -21.11 2.60 28.08
N ASN A 100 -20.33 2.79 27.02
CA ASN A 100 -19.27 3.79 26.95
C ASN A 100 -19.42 4.68 25.68
N PRO A 101 -20.53 5.43 25.56
CA PRO A 101 -20.71 6.33 24.42
C PRO A 101 -19.68 7.48 24.46
N THR A 102 -19.16 7.86 23.30
CA THR A 102 -18.28 9.02 23.16
C THR A 102 -19.06 10.32 23.05
N TRP A 103 -20.23 10.28 22.42
CA TRP A 103 -21.02 11.47 22.17
C TRP A 103 -22.12 11.65 23.23
N PRO A 104 -22.47 12.90 23.59
CA PRO A 104 -23.58 13.17 24.51
C PRO A 104 -24.91 12.62 23.96
N LYS A 105 -25.82 12.18 24.87
CA LYS A 105 -27.12 11.59 24.51
C LYS A 105 -27.98 12.59 23.70
N ALA A 106 -28.45 12.18 22.52
CA ALA A 106 -29.13 13.04 21.53
C ALA A 106 -30.48 13.62 22.01
N PRO A 107 -30.79 14.88 21.65
CA PRO A 107 -31.65 15.12 20.48
C PRO A 107 -31.28 16.35 19.60
N THR A 108 -30.02 16.78 19.55
CA THR A 108 -29.60 17.85 18.62
C THR A 108 -29.07 17.29 17.31
N THR A 109 -29.59 17.80 16.19
CA THR A 109 -28.95 17.71 14.88
C THR A 109 -27.64 18.51 14.91
N MET A 110 -26.58 17.99 14.28
CA MET A 110 -25.27 18.64 14.21
C MET A 110 -25.20 19.59 13.03
N PHE A 111 -25.71 19.16 11.88
CA PHE A 111 -25.56 19.88 10.62
C PHE A 111 -26.83 20.63 10.27
N VAL A 112 -26.69 21.79 9.62
CA VAL A 112 -27.83 22.55 9.10
C VAL A 112 -28.59 21.69 8.09
N GLY A 113 -29.91 21.57 8.27
CA GLY A 113 -30.77 20.73 7.44
C GLY A 113 -30.64 19.22 7.70
N GLY A 114 -29.80 18.80 8.65
CA GLY A 114 -29.69 17.43 9.11
C GLY A 114 -30.99 16.94 9.73
N LYS A 115 -31.40 15.72 9.39
CA LYS A 115 -32.56 15.04 9.98
C LYS A 115 -32.13 13.68 10.48
N ALA A 116 -32.45 13.36 11.73
CA ALA A 116 -32.19 12.03 12.27
C ALA A 116 -32.84 10.94 11.40
N ALA A 117 -32.15 9.82 11.22
CA ALA A 117 -32.73 8.66 10.54
C ALA A 117 -33.90 8.10 11.36
N THR A 118 -35.14 8.25 10.86
CA THR A 118 -36.37 7.86 11.59
C THR A 118 -36.92 6.48 11.21
N ALA A 119 -36.41 5.84 10.16
CA ALA A 119 -36.78 4.48 9.78
C ALA A 119 -35.65 3.82 8.97
N PRO A 120 -35.54 2.48 8.96
CA PRO A 120 -34.69 1.79 8.01
C PRO A 120 -35.14 2.16 6.59
N ALA A 121 -34.21 2.64 5.76
CA ALA A 121 -34.44 2.71 4.32
C ALA A 121 -34.85 1.31 3.84
N TRP A 122 -35.90 1.23 3.04
CA TRP A 122 -36.46 -0.04 2.57
C TRP A 122 -35.35 -0.94 1.98
N GLY A 123 -35.39 -2.25 2.25
CA GLY A 123 -34.47 -3.22 1.64
C GLY A 123 -33.22 -3.62 2.46
N ARG A 124 -33.24 -3.53 3.81
CA ARG A 124 -32.27 -4.29 4.63
C ARG A 124 -32.75 -5.74 4.74
N ASP A 125 -32.30 -6.59 3.82
CA ASP A 125 -32.30 -8.03 4.08
C ASP A 125 -31.27 -8.29 5.18
N GLY A 126 -31.71 -8.88 6.30
CA GLY A 126 -30.84 -9.23 7.42
C GLY A 126 -29.65 -10.02 6.90
N SER A 127 -28.51 -9.37 6.83
CA SER A 127 -27.28 -9.96 6.32
C SER A 127 -26.48 -10.37 7.55
N PRO A 128 -25.96 -11.59 7.65
CA PRO A 128 -25.12 -11.96 8.78
C PRO A 128 -23.86 -11.10 8.77
N GLY A 129 -23.62 -10.36 9.86
CA GLY A 129 -22.42 -9.56 10.07
C GLY A 129 -21.12 -10.37 9.92
N PRO A 130 -19.95 -9.70 9.82
CA PRO A 130 -18.66 -10.37 9.86
C PRO A 130 -18.58 -11.29 11.08
N LYS A 131 -17.99 -12.48 10.91
CA LYS A 131 -17.82 -13.48 11.98
C LYS A 131 -17.20 -12.83 13.22
N ALA A 132 -17.61 -13.30 14.40
CA ALA A 132 -17.17 -12.84 15.70
C ALA A 132 -15.67 -12.50 15.72
N ILE A 133 -15.38 -11.24 16.05
CA ILE A 133 -14.03 -10.74 16.28
C ILE A 133 -13.64 -11.19 17.69
N ARG A 134 -13.27 -12.47 17.84
CA ARG A 134 -12.27 -12.78 18.87
C ARG A 134 -10.92 -12.64 18.18
N ALA A 135 -10.20 -11.58 18.53
CA ALA A 135 -8.78 -11.54 18.31
C ALA A 135 -8.17 -12.77 18.99
N ASP A 136 -7.29 -13.45 18.27
CA ASP A 136 -6.25 -14.23 18.95
C ASP A 136 -5.49 -13.20 19.81
N ARG A 137 -5.17 -13.51 21.07
CA ARG A 137 -4.48 -12.56 21.96
C ARG A 137 -3.27 -12.00 21.20
N GLY A 138 -3.33 -10.71 20.85
CA GLY A 138 -2.18 -10.03 20.26
C GLY A 138 -0.99 -10.13 21.21
N SER A 139 0.21 -10.00 20.66
CA SER A 139 1.42 -9.78 21.46
C SER A 139 1.20 -8.59 22.38
N GLU A 140 1.52 -8.76 23.67
CA GLU A 140 1.44 -7.70 24.66
C GLU A 140 2.40 -6.57 24.26
N ILE A 141 1.88 -5.34 24.16
CA ILE A 141 2.68 -4.17 23.75
C ILE A 141 3.35 -3.61 25.01
N GLY A 142 4.68 -3.79 25.12
CA GLY A 142 5.44 -3.31 26.27
C GLY A 142 5.48 -1.78 26.42
N ARG A 143 5.63 -1.05 25.31
CA ARG A 143 5.59 0.43 25.25
C ARG A 143 4.82 0.88 24.02
N ARG A 144 3.81 1.73 24.19
CA ARG A 144 3.08 2.36 23.08
C ARG A 144 3.91 3.53 22.51
N PRO A 145 3.78 3.81 21.20
CA PRO A 145 4.35 5.01 20.60
C PRO A 145 3.79 6.26 21.27
N MET A 146 4.66 7.26 21.39
CA MET A 146 4.37 8.57 21.92
C MET A 146 3.41 9.30 20.99
N SER A 147 2.39 9.88 21.61
CA SER A 147 1.52 10.84 20.97
C SER A 147 1.63 12.17 21.70
N PHE A 148 1.23 13.23 21.03
CA PHE A 148 1.12 14.55 21.65
C PHE A 148 -0.19 15.22 21.25
N GLU A 149 -0.58 16.17 22.08
CA GLU A 149 -1.82 16.91 21.95
C GLU A 149 -1.56 18.28 21.33
N LYS A 150 -2.45 18.71 20.43
CA LYS A 150 -2.44 20.05 19.84
C LYS A 150 -3.85 20.50 19.49
N PRO A 151 -4.12 21.81 19.32
CA PRO A 151 -5.45 22.24 18.86
C PRO A 151 -5.72 21.75 17.44
N ALA A 152 -6.99 21.50 17.13
CA ALA A 152 -7.42 21.04 15.80
C ALA A 152 -6.95 22.00 14.69
N SER A 153 -6.96 23.31 14.94
CA SER A 153 -6.44 24.31 14.01
C SER A 153 -4.93 24.25 13.75
N ALA A 154 -4.16 23.50 14.53
CA ALA A 154 -2.74 23.24 14.32
C ALA A 154 -2.46 21.90 13.61
N LEU A 155 -3.50 21.17 13.18
CA LEU A 155 -3.32 20.00 12.33
C LEU A 155 -2.60 20.36 11.04
N CYS A 156 -1.76 19.44 10.58
CA CYS A 156 -0.96 19.53 9.37
C CYS A 156 -1.27 18.32 8.48
N VAL A 157 -1.16 18.53 7.18
CA VAL A 157 -1.10 17.43 6.21
C VAL A 157 0.12 16.56 6.54
N GLY A 158 -0.06 15.24 6.57
CA GLY A 158 0.96 14.27 6.97
C GLY A 158 0.92 13.85 8.43
N ASP A 159 0.21 14.57 9.31
CA ASP A 159 0.01 14.12 10.69
C ASP A 159 -0.73 12.78 10.74
N TYR A 160 -0.39 11.94 11.71
CA TYR A 160 -1.16 10.75 12.00
C TYR A 160 -2.13 11.07 13.15
N LEU A 161 -3.34 11.49 12.80
CA LEU A 161 -4.42 11.88 13.72
C LEU A 161 -5.10 10.65 14.33
N GLN A 162 -5.33 10.65 15.64
CA GLN A 162 -6.14 9.65 16.31
C GLN A 162 -7.61 9.82 15.91
N THR A 163 -8.10 8.96 15.01
CA THR A 163 -9.51 8.94 14.61
C THR A 163 -10.30 7.92 15.39
N GLN A 164 -9.66 6.95 16.05
CA GLN A 164 -10.33 5.95 16.89
C GLN A 164 -9.62 5.86 18.25
N ALA A 165 -10.09 6.64 19.22
CA ALA A 165 -9.55 6.67 20.57
C ALA A 165 -10.07 5.54 21.48
N CYS A 166 -11.12 4.82 21.07
CA CYS A 166 -11.79 3.83 21.90
C CYS A 166 -11.94 2.48 21.19
N ARG A 167 -11.26 1.46 21.72
CA ARG A 167 -11.44 0.04 21.37
C ARG A 167 -11.54 -0.81 22.65
N PHE A 168 -12.19 -1.95 22.54
CA PHE A 168 -12.37 -2.91 23.61
C PHE A 168 -11.99 -4.30 23.09
N PRO A 169 -11.18 -5.04 23.87
CA PRO A 169 -10.51 -4.54 25.08
C PRO A 169 -9.37 -3.57 24.66
N ALA A 170 -9.05 -2.56 25.49
CA ALA A 170 -8.14 -1.47 25.10
C ALA A 170 -6.68 -1.94 24.91
N ASP A 171 -6.31 -3.02 25.60
CA ASP A 171 -5.06 -3.75 25.48
C ASP A 171 -4.90 -4.46 24.13
N ASP A 172 -5.98 -4.69 23.38
CA ASP A 172 -5.93 -5.29 22.04
C ASP A 172 -5.58 -4.30 20.91
N MET A 173 -5.50 -2.99 21.21
CA MET A 173 -5.07 -2.02 20.21
C MET A 173 -3.59 -2.21 19.85
N GLY A 174 -3.28 -2.33 18.56
CA GLY A 174 -1.91 -2.30 18.03
C GLY A 174 -1.12 -1.03 18.38
N PHE A 175 0.16 -0.96 18.02
CA PHE A 175 1.08 0.14 18.38
C PHE A 175 0.51 1.52 18.01
N ASP A 176 0.23 1.74 16.73
CA ASP A 176 -0.31 2.97 16.15
C ASP A 176 -1.76 2.82 15.67
N GLU A 177 -2.49 1.85 16.25
CA GLU A 177 -3.87 1.59 15.87
C GLU A 177 -4.78 2.79 16.19
N GLY A 178 -5.69 3.10 15.27
CA GLY A 178 -6.62 4.22 15.41
C GLY A 178 -6.03 5.56 14.96
N PHE A 179 -4.76 5.61 14.57
CA PHE A 179 -4.13 6.79 13.99
C PHE A 179 -4.09 6.72 12.47
N TRP A 180 -4.40 7.82 11.78
CA TRP A 180 -4.48 7.90 10.32
C TRP A 180 -3.83 9.16 9.78
N ARG A 181 -3.11 9.00 8.66
CA ARG A 181 -2.45 10.10 7.97
C ARG A 181 -3.50 11.11 7.48
N VAL A 182 -3.35 12.36 7.83
CA VAL A 182 -4.12 13.49 7.33
C VAL A 182 -3.65 13.79 5.91
N GLU A 183 -4.56 13.74 4.94
CA GLU A 183 -4.25 13.97 3.51
C GLU A 183 -4.60 15.39 3.08
N TRP A 184 -5.57 16.02 3.76
CA TRP A 184 -6.03 17.35 3.42
C TRP A 184 -6.68 18.02 4.63
N ILE A 185 -6.51 19.34 4.73
CA ILE A 185 -7.12 20.17 5.78
C ILE A 185 -7.71 21.47 5.21
N ALA A 186 -8.75 21.98 5.87
CA ALA A 186 -9.23 23.35 5.72
C ALA A 186 -9.92 23.83 7.00
N HIS A 187 -10.13 25.15 7.11
CA HIS A 187 -10.86 25.76 8.23
C HIS A 187 -12.14 26.45 7.76
N ILE A 188 -13.20 26.36 8.57
CA ILE A 188 -14.45 27.11 8.40
C ILE A 188 -14.71 27.93 9.66
N GLU A 189 -15.04 29.20 9.46
CA GLU A 189 -15.24 30.20 10.51
C GLU A 189 -16.40 31.16 10.15
N GLY A 190 -16.81 31.97 11.12
CA GLY A 190 -17.76 33.07 10.90
C GLY A 190 -19.08 32.59 10.27
N ASN A 191 -19.58 33.33 9.27
CA ASN A 191 -20.88 33.03 8.64
C ASN A 191 -20.92 31.64 7.97
N ALA A 192 -19.80 31.14 7.45
CA ALA A 192 -19.73 29.81 6.85
C ALA A 192 -19.93 28.70 7.88
N LEU A 193 -19.47 28.93 9.12
CA LEU A 193 -19.72 28.02 10.24
C LEU A 193 -21.21 27.91 10.57
N HIS A 194 -21.94 29.03 10.54
CA HIS A 194 -23.39 29.07 10.70
C HIS A 194 -24.15 28.36 9.57
N ALA A 195 -23.56 28.28 8.37
CA ALA A 195 -24.14 27.53 7.26
C ALA A 195 -23.91 26.02 7.38
N LEU A 196 -22.82 25.60 8.03
CA LEU A 196 -22.46 24.20 8.22
C LEU A 196 -23.18 23.57 9.43
N LEU A 197 -23.11 24.21 10.60
CA LEU A 197 -23.54 23.63 11.88
C LEU A 197 -24.88 24.20 12.34
N ALA A 198 -25.75 23.32 12.83
CA ALA A 198 -27.01 23.71 13.46
C ALA A 198 -26.80 24.42 14.82
N ASP A 199 -25.72 24.07 15.52
CA ASP A 199 -25.25 24.75 16.73
C ASP A 199 -23.76 25.15 16.58
N PRO A 200 -23.47 26.36 16.07
CA PRO A 200 -22.10 26.84 15.87
C PRO A 200 -21.30 27.00 17.17
N GLN A 201 -21.95 27.09 18.34
CA GLN A 201 -21.24 27.21 19.62
C GLN A 201 -20.43 25.94 19.93
N TRP A 202 -20.89 24.78 19.45
CA TRP A 202 -20.18 23.51 19.58
C TRP A 202 -18.76 23.56 18.99
N ALA A 203 -18.53 24.37 17.96
CA ALA A 203 -17.24 24.47 17.28
C ALA A 203 -16.19 25.30 18.03
N GLY A 204 -16.57 26.11 19.03
CA GLY A 204 -15.62 27.03 19.67
C GLY A 204 -15.11 28.14 18.73
N GLY A 205 -15.90 28.49 17.70
CA GLY A 205 -15.62 29.58 16.75
C GLY A 205 -14.98 29.16 15.43
N ARG A 206 -14.46 27.93 15.33
CA ARG A 206 -13.84 27.37 14.12
C ARG A 206 -14.08 25.86 14.05
N VAL A 207 -14.25 25.32 12.85
CA VAL A 207 -14.02 23.88 12.62
C VAL A 207 -12.82 23.67 11.71
N THR A 208 -12.07 22.61 11.98
CA THR A 208 -11.07 22.06 11.08
C THR A 208 -11.69 20.89 10.34
N LEU A 209 -11.75 20.99 9.03
CA LEU A 209 -12.09 19.91 8.14
C LEU A 209 -10.83 19.09 7.86
N ALA A 210 -10.92 17.77 7.97
CA ALA A 210 -9.82 16.87 7.64
C ALA A 210 -10.29 15.71 6.77
N ASN A 211 -9.58 15.45 5.68
CA ASN A 211 -9.60 14.15 5.02
C ASN A 211 -8.44 13.33 5.58
N VAL A 212 -8.73 12.09 5.99
CA VAL A 212 -7.73 11.17 6.53
C VAL A 212 -7.70 9.91 5.69
N TYR A 213 -6.52 9.34 5.53
CA TYR A 213 -6.28 8.19 4.67
C TYR A 213 -7.25 7.07 5.02
N GLY A 214 -8.03 6.66 4.03
CA GLY A 214 -8.97 5.55 4.17
C GLY A 214 -10.32 5.87 4.81
N LEU A 215 -10.62 7.12 5.16
CA LEU A 215 -11.99 7.50 5.52
C LEU A 215 -12.76 7.94 4.27
N SER A 216 -13.96 7.38 4.06
CA SER A 216 -14.82 7.72 2.90
C SER A 216 -15.64 9.01 3.10
N GLY A 217 -15.03 10.04 3.68
CA GLY A 217 -15.71 11.29 4.03
C GLY A 217 -14.76 12.32 4.64
N VAL A 218 -15.34 13.41 5.15
CA VAL A 218 -14.59 14.51 5.77
C VAL A 218 -14.92 14.58 7.25
N LEU A 219 -13.89 14.54 8.09
CA LEU A 219 -13.99 14.81 9.52
C LEU A 219 -14.23 16.29 9.74
N VAL A 220 -15.22 16.63 10.55
CA VAL A 220 -15.51 18.01 10.98
C VAL A 220 -15.13 18.12 12.45
N ILE A 221 -13.96 18.66 12.73
CA ILE A 221 -13.36 18.69 14.07
C ILE A 221 -13.60 20.08 14.67
N PRO A 222 -14.22 20.20 15.86
CA PRO A 222 -14.37 21.49 16.50
C PRO A 222 -12.99 22.03 16.95
N GLU A 223 -12.90 23.30 17.33
CA GLU A 223 -11.68 23.83 17.93
C GLU A 223 -11.49 23.25 19.34
N THR A 224 -10.87 22.07 19.38
CA THR A 224 -10.56 21.28 20.58
C THR A 224 -9.16 20.70 20.45
N THR A 225 -8.66 20.10 21.53
CA THR A 225 -7.43 19.32 21.51
C THR A 225 -7.64 18.02 20.72
N VAL A 226 -6.69 17.72 19.84
CA VAL A 226 -6.58 16.46 19.10
C VAL A 226 -5.25 15.79 19.40
N THR A 227 -5.24 14.46 19.32
CA THR A 227 -4.07 13.63 19.57
C THR A 227 -3.46 13.17 18.25
N VAL A 228 -2.16 13.35 18.07
CA VAL A 228 -1.42 12.89 16.89
C VAL A 228 -0.21 12.06 17.30
N LEU A 229 0.23 11.12 16.44
CA LEU A 229 1.51 10.43 16.68
C LEU A 229 2.67 11.39 16.54
N LEU A 230 3.66 11.21 17.43
CA LEU A 230 4.88 11.97 17.35
C LEU A 230 5.77 11.52 16.19
N VAL A 231 5.96 10.20 16.07
CA VAL A 231 6.67 9.54 14.98
C VAL A 231 5.82 8.34 14.53
N PRO A 232 5.34 8.29 13.28
CA PRO A 232 4.62 7.12 12.78
C PRO A 232 5.58 5.94 12.52
N ASN A 233 5.02 4.74 12.35
CA ASN A 233 5.80 3.59 11.87
C ASN A 233 6.48 3.96 10.53
N PRO A 234 7.82 3.84 10.41
CA PRO A 234 8.54 4.24 9.20
C PRO A 234 8.12 3.43 7.97
N GLU A 235 7.82 2.14 8.12
CA GLU A 235 7.37 1.30 7.01
C GLU A 235 5.98 1.70 6.53
N ARG A 236 5.10 2.04 7.49
CA ARG A 236 3.77 2.56 7.18
C ARG A 236 3.86 3.92 6.50
N LEU A 237 4.69 4.82 7.02
CA LEU A 237 4.91 6.14 6.43
C LEU A 237 5.36 6.01 4.98
N ARG A 238 6.34 5.14 4.72
CA ARG A 238 6.80 4.90 3.35
C ARG A 238 5.70 4.36 2.45
N ASN A 239 4.97 3.33 2.89
CA ASN A 239 3.84 2.79 2.14
C ASN A 239 2.75 3.84 1.86
N ASP A 240 2.44 4.70 2.84
CA ASP A 240 1.44 5.75 2.70
C ASP A 240 1.89 6.88 1.75
N LEU A 241 3.21 7.10 1.59
CA LEU A 241 3.79 8.04 0.63
C LEU A 241 3.75 7.50 -0.81
N ASP A 242 3.96 6.19 -0.98
CA ASP A 242 3.87 5.50 -2.28
C ASP A 242 2.41 5.19 -2.70
N GLY A 243 1.46 5.30 -1.76
CA GLY A 243 0.04 5.10 -2.00
C GLY A 243 -0.61 6.23 -2.83
N PRO A 244 -1.81 6.01 -3.39
CA PRO A 244 -2.53 7.05 -4.13
C PRO A 244 -2.91 8.20 -3.20
N TRP A 245 -2.17 9.30 -3.28
CA TRP A 245 -2.41 10.53 -2.54
C TRP A 245 -3.67 11.24 -3.04
N ARG A 246 -4.54 11.65 -2.10
CA ARG A 246 -5.74 12.44 -2.42
C ARG A 246 -5.53 13.89 -2.03
N GLU A 247 -5.09 14.70 -2.99
CA GLU A 247 -4.83 16.13 -2.77
C GLU A 247 -6.08 16.94 -2.38
N LYS A 248 -7.30 16.43 -2.65
CA LYS A 248 -8.55 17.16 -2.44
C LYS A 248 -9.65 16.27 -1.88
N PRO A 249 -10.54 16.84 -1.04
CA PRO A 249 -11.71 16.13 -0.54
C PRO A 249 -12.69 15.85 -1.67
N TYR A 250 -13.62 14.91 -1.43
CA TYR A 250 -14.66 14.55 -2.39
C TYR A 250 -15.63 15.68 -2.73
N PHE A 251 -15.77 16.69 -1.86
CA PHE A 251 -16.61 17.84 -2.06
C PHE A 251 -15.97 19.08 -1.45
N GLN A 252 -16.19 20.24 -2.07
CA GLN A 252 -15.69 21.53 -1.59
C GLN A 252 -16.73 22.20 -0.70
N PHE A 253 -16.27 22.84 0.37
CA PHE A 253 -17.14 23.51 1.33
C PHE A 253 -17.12 25.02 1.13
N ASP A 254 -18.28 25.64 1.23
CA ASP A 254 -18.45 27.07 1.07
C ASP A 254 -17.77 27.80 2.23
N GLY A 255 -16.89 28.76 1.90
CA GLY A 255 -16.13 29.51 2.90
C GLY A 255 -15.05 28.71 3.62
N ALA A 256 -14.71 27.49 3.16
CA ALA A 256 -13.56 26.77 3.66
C ALA A 256 -12.25 27.39 3.13
N THR A 257 -11.29 27.57 4.03
CA THR A 257 -9.98 28.17 3.73
C THR A 257 -8.90 27.13 3.99
N VAL A 258 -8.12 26.78 2.97
CA VAL A 258 -6.93 25.94 3.16
C VAL A 258 -5.87 26.80 3.87
N PRO A 259 -5.34 26.37 5.02
CA PRO A 259 -4.33 27.14 5.73
C PRO A 259 -3.02 27.18 4.93
N ASP A 260 -2.25 28.26 5.12
CA ASP A 260 -0.90 28.35 4.58
C ASP A 260 0.01 27.27 5.19
N GLU A 261 0.69 26.52 4.34
CA GLU A 261 1.47 25.36 4.74
C GLU A 261 2.66 25.75 5.64
N VAL A 262 3.36 26.84 5.30
CA VAL A 262 4.53 27.31 6.05
C VAL A 262 4.11 27.75 7.45
N ASP A 263 3.00 28.48 7.55
CA ASP A 263 2.44 28.88 8.84
C ASP A 263 1.97 27.69 9.68
N GLN A 264 1.38 26.66 9.08
CA GLN A 264 0.98 25.46 9.82
C GLN A 264 2.18 24.67 10.32
N LEU A 265 3.18 24.44 9.47
CA LEU A 265 4.42 23.77 9.88
C LEU A 265 5.10 24.52 11.03
N ARG A 266 5.11 25.86 10.99
CA ARG A 266 5.65 26.68 12.08
C ARG A 266 4.86 26.51 13.39
N LYS A 267 3.53 26.49 13.34
CA LYS A 267 2.70 26.28 14.54
C LYS A 267 2.85 24.87 15.09
N ASP A 268 2.90 23.87 14.23
CA ASP A 268 3.12 22.48 14.62
C ASP A 268 4.49 22.31 15.30
N ALA A 269 5.56 22.82 14.68
CA ALA A 269 6.91 22.75 15.23
C ALA A 269 7.03 23.42 16.61
N ALA A 270 6.24 24.46 16.89
CA ALA A 270 6.22 25.11 18.21
C ALA A 270 5.55 24.26 19.31
N LEU A 271 4.69 23.31 18.94
CA LEU A 271 3.95 22.44 19.85
C LEU A 271 4.53 21.02 19.94
N ARG A 272 5.20 20.57 18.87
CA ARG A 272 5.72 19.21 18.74
C ARG A 272 6.91 19.01 19.69
N PRO A 273 6.81 18.07 20.65
CA PRO A 273 7.95 17.74 21.50
C PRO A 273 9.05 17.02 20.69
N PRO A 274 10.31 17.01 21.15
CA PRO A 274 11.33 16.16 20.55
C PRO A 274 10.96 14.68 20.70
N ALA A 275 11.15 13.90 19.63
CA ALA A 275 10.94 12.46 19.66
C ALA A 275 12.05 11.75 20.45
N PRO A 276 11.72 10.70 21.24
CA PRO A 276 12.72 9.79 21.76
C PRO A 276 13.55 9.16 20.63
N ALA A 277 14.83 8.90 20.89
CA ALA A 277 15.75 8.39 19.86
C ALA A 277 15.38 6.98 19.36
N ASP A 278 14.72 6.18 20.21
CA ASP A 278 14.31 4.80 19.95
C ASP A 278 12.84 4.69 19.46
N GLU A 279 12.18 5.81 19.18
CA GLU A 279 10.74 5.84 18.91
C GLU A 279 10.37 5.05 17.64
N ALA A 280 11.17 5.18 16.58
CA ALA A 280 10.96 4.44 15.33
C ALA A 280 11.26 2.93 15.48
N ASP A 281 12.11 2.54 16.44
CA ASP A 281 12.51 1.15 16.69
C ASP A 281 11.47 0.36 17.47
N LEU A 282 10.44 1.02 18.02
CA LEU A 282 9.33 0.35 18.69
C LEU A 282 8.47 -0.48 17.75
N TYR A 283 8.42 -0.09 16.48
CA TYR A 283 7.52 -0.68 15.52
C TYR A 283 8.07 -2.01 15.02
N PRO A 284 7.29 -3.11 15.10
CA PRO A 284 7.71 -4.37 14.53
C PRO A 284 7.83 -4.26 13.01
N SER A 285 8.89 -4.86 12.47
CA SER A 285 9.18 -4.89 11.04
C SER A 285 8.33 -5.92 10.32
N SER A 286 7.72 -5.52 9.20
CA SER A 286 7.00 -6.42 8.30
C SER A 286 7.96 -7.29 7.47
N PHE A 287 9.22 -6.88 7.42
CA PHE A 287 10.28 -7.56 6.70
C PHE A 287 11.05 -8.51 7.63
N SER A 288 11.29 -9.73 7.16
CA SER A 288 12.13 -10.72 7.83
C SER A 288 13.63 -10.46 7.63
N SER A 289 13.99 -9.77 6.55
CA SER A 289 15.37 -9.37 6.24
C SER A 289 15.61 -7.89 6.50
N THR A 290 16.75 -7.57 7.13
CA THR A 290 17.19 -6.18 7.32
C THR A 290 17.56 -5.50 6.00
N SER A 291 18.04 -6.25 4.99
CA SER A 291 18.31 -5.71 3.65
C SER A 291 17.03 -5.26 2.97
N ASP A 292 15.98 -6.07 3.05
CA ASP A 292 14.72 -5.81 2.34
C ASP A 292 13.97 -4.66 3.01
N ARG A 293 14.06 -4.58 4.34
CA ARG A 293 13.57 -3.42 5.10
C ARG A 293 14.29 -2.14 4.70
N ALA A 294 15.61 -2.16 4.63
CA ALA A 294 16.40 -0.99 4.25
C ALA A 294 16.08 -0.58 2.80
N LEU A 295 16.00 -1.56 1.89
CA LEU A 295 15.61 -1.34 0.51
C LEU A 295 14.22 -0.70 0.42
N PHE A 296 13.24 -1.20 1.17
CA PHE A 296 11.90 -0.63 1.21
C PHE A 296 11.90 0.82 1.71
N LEU A 297 12.58 1.10 2.82
CA LEU A 297 12.58 2.42 3.45
C LEU A 297 13.37 3.47 2.65
N ASP A 298 14.57 3.09 2.21
CA ASP A 298 15.56 4.00 1.63
C ASP A 298 15.65 3.90 0.10
N GLY A 299 15.01 2.90 -0.50
CA GLY A 299 15.03 2.66 -1.94
C GLY A 299 14.24 3.69 -2.75
N VAL A 300 14.58 3.78 -4.02
CA VAL A 300 14.05 4.74 -4.97
C VAL A 300 12.94 4.10 -5.80
N THR A 301 11.81 4.79 -5.97
CA THR A 301 10.76 4.38 -6.91
C THR A 301 10.97 5.10 -8.25
N GLY A 302 11.00 4.34 -9.37
CA GLY A 302 11.15 4.91 -10.72
C GLY A 302 12.02 4.05 -11.64
N ILE A 303 12.49 4.63 -12.75
CA ILE A 303 13.40 3.98 -13.70
C ILE A 303 14.84 4.12 -13.23
N ARG A 304 15.55 3.01 -12.98
CA ARG A 304 16.98 2.99 -12.63
C ARG A 304 17.72 1.85 -13.31
N PRO A 305 19.02 2.02 -13.61
CA PRO A 305 19.88 0.90 -13.96
C PRO A 305 20.02 -0.06 -12.77
N VAL A 306 19.70 -1.34 -12.97
CA VAL A 306 19.87 -2.38 -11.96
C VAL A 306 20.67 -3.55 -12.53
N PRO A 307 21.43 -4.30 -11.70
CA PRO A 307 22.09 -5.50 -12.15
C PRO A 307 21.08 -6.51 -12.69
N VAL A 308 21.32 -7.05 -13.88
CA VAL A 308 20.47 -8.08 -14.48
C VAL A 308 20.46 -9.33 -13.60
N SER A 309 21.54 -9.58 -12.85
CA SER A 309 21.63 -10.66 -11.88
C SER A 309 20.59 -10.55 -10.76
N LEU A 310 20.22 -9.34 -10.31
CA LEU A 310 19.23 -9.14 -9.25
C LEU A 310 17.78 -9.34 -9.71
N LEU A 311 17.50 -9.23 -11.01
CA LEU A 311 16.14 -9.38 -11.50
C LEU A 311 15.60 -10.79 -11.24
N PRO A 312 14.28 -10.95 -11.06
CA PRO A 312 13.68 -12.28 -10.97
C PRO A 312 13.83 -13.06 -12.29
N TRP A 313 13.70 -14.38 -12.21
CA TRP A 313 13.67 -15.21 -13.40
C TRP A 313 12.31 -15.08 -14.10
N PRO A 314 12.25 -15.16 -15.44
CA PRO A 314 10.99 -15.20 -16.16
C PRO A 314 10.05 -16.32 -15.66
N HIS A 315 8.74 -16.11 -15.78
CA HIS A 315 7.71 -17.13 -15.50
C HIS A 315 6.62 -17.08 -16.57
N ARG A 316 6.10 -18.23 -16.97
CA ARG A 316 4.99 -18.32 -17.94
C ARG A 316 5.25 -17.54 -19.24
N LEU A 317 6.46 -17.65 -19.81
CA LEU A 317 6.86 -16.98 -21.06
C LEU A 317 6.04 -17.47 -22.28
N SER A 318 4.82 -16.97 -22.43
CA SER A 318 4.01 -17.20 -23.63
C SER A 318 4.76 -16.71 -24.88
N LYS A 319 4.64 -17.42 -26.00
CA LYS A 319 5.40 -17.18 -27.26
C LYS A 319 6.91 -17.49 -27.19
N CYS A 320 7.43 -18.02 -26.07
CA CYS A 320 8.78 -18.58 -26.06
C CYS A 320 8.84 -19.82 -26.94
N ARG A 321 9.86 -19.91 -27.82
CA ARG A 321 10.10 -21.11 -28.64
C ARG A 321 10.28 -22.37 -27.79
N HIS A 322 10.80 -22.23 -26.58
CA HIS A 322 11.08 -23.32 -25.65
C HIS A 322 10.00 -23.51 -24.58
N PHE A 323 8.82 -22.89 -24.73
CA PHE A 323 7.74 -22.94 -23.74
C PHE A 323 7.35 -24.38 -23.33
N ARG A 324 7.25 -25.31 -24.29
CA ARG A 324 6.94 -26.72 -23.96
C ARG A 324 8.01 -27.41 -23.12
N ARG A 325 9.28 -27.01 -23.27
CA ARG A 325 10.38 -27.55 -22.46
C ARG A 325 10.30 -27.00 -21.03
N VAL A 326 9.94 -25.73 -20.85
CA VAL A 326 9.77 -25.17 -19.50
C VAL A 326 8.58 -25.79 -18.77
N GLU A 327 7.43 -25.95 -19.44
CA GLU A 327 6.25 -26.62 -18.85
C GLU A 327 6.59 -28.05 -18.39
N ALA A 328 7.41 -28.78 -19.16
CA ALA A 328 7.83 -30.12 -18.80
C ALA A 328 8.75 -30.13 -17.56
N ILE A 329 9.61 -29.12 -17.40
CA ILE A 329 10.47 -28.95 -16.23
C ILE A 329 9.63 -28.56 -15.03
N GLU A 330 8.75 -27.56 -15.16
CA GLU A 330 7.88 -27.03 -14.10
C GLU A 330 7.02 -28.14 -13.48
N LYS A 331 6.50 -29.09 -14.29
CA LYS A 331 5.78 -30.29 -13.79
C LYS A 331 6.57 -31.19 -12.85
N THR A 332 7.89 -31.01 -12.74
CA THR A 332 8.74 -31.77 -11.81
C THR A 332 9.00 -31.03 -10.49
N TYR A 333 8.55 -29.79 -10.38
CA TYR A 333 8.62 -28.98 -9.17
C TYR A 333 7.32 -29.13 -8.35
N PRO A 334 7.36 -28.86 -7.03
CA PRO A 334 6.15 -28.81 -6.22
C PRO A 334 5.26 -27.62 -6.63
N ASP A 335 3.96 -27.69 -6.31
CA ASP A 335 3.03 -26.55 -6.42
C ASP A 335 3.44 -25.47 -5.41
N ASP A 336 4.26 -24.54 -5.89
CA ASP A 336 4.81 -23.40 -5.19
C ASP A 336 4.76 -22.20 -6.13
N TRP A 337 4.44 -21.01 -5.62
CA TRP A 337 4.25 -19.82 -6.45
C TRP A 337 5.54 -19.38 -7.16
N TYR A 338 6.72 -19.73 -6.63
CA TYR A 338 8.03 -19.43 -7.21
C TYR A 338 8.57 -20.54 -8.13
N ALA A 339 7.95 -21.74 -8.15
CA ALA A 339 8.43 -22.89 -8.91
C ALA A 339 8.58 -22.63 -10.42
N GLY A 340 7.66 -21.84 -11.01
CA GLY A 340 7.71 -21.48 -12.43
C GLY A 340 8.96 -20.67 -12.81
N GLN A 341 9.43 -19.80 -11.92
CA GLN A 341 10.66 -19.01 -12.11
C GLN A 341 11.90 -19.92 -12.05
N VAL A 342 11.95 -20.82 -11.08
CA VAL A 342 13.06 -21.76 -10.91
C VAL A 342 13.13 -22.75 -12.07
N ALA A 343 11.98 -23.19 -12.59
CA ALA A 343 11.92 -24.03 -13.79
C ALA A 343 12.50 -23.30 -15.02
N HIS A 344 12.26 -21.99 -15.14
CA HIS A 344 12.88 -21.16 -16.17
C HIS A 344 14.39 -21.01 -16.00
N ALA A 345 14.87 -20.81 -14.77
CA ALA A 345 16.31 -20.81 -14.47
C ALA A 345 16.95 -22.15 -14.87
N GLU A 346 16.31 -23.28 -14.51
CA GLU A 346 16.78 -24.61 -14.91
C GLU A 346 16.82 -24.79 -16.43
N LEU A 347 15.80 -24.30 -17.16
CA LEU A 347 15.81 -24.32 -18.61
C LEU A 347 16.97 -23.49 -19.16
N PHE A 348 17.12 -22.23 -18.71
CA PHE A 348 18.16 -21.30 -19.16
C PHE A 348 19.55 -21.91 -18.99
N ALA A 349 19.83 -22.53 -17.85
CA ALA A 349 21.11 -23.20 -17.57
C ALA A 349 21.41 -24.36 -18.53
N ARG A 350 20.39 -24.94 -19.18
CA ARG A 350 20.49 -26.05 -20.13
C ARG A 350 20.46 -25.61 -21.60
N LEU A 351 20.12 -24.35 -21.89
CA LEU A 351 20.09 -23.86 -23.27
C LEU A 351 21.52 -23.77 -23.84
N THR A 352 21.63 -24.12 -25.10
CA THR A 352 22.84 -23.99 -25.92
C THR A 352 22.82 -22.69 -26.72
N PRO A 353 23.94 -22.23 -27.30
CA PRO A 353 23.94 -21.10 -28.22
C PRO A 353 22.93 -21.26 -29.37
N GLN A 354 22.77 -22.48 -29.90
CA GLN A 354 21.78 -22.78 -30.95
C GLN A 354 20.35 -22.63 -30.45
N ASP A 355 20.07 -23.00 -29.21
CA ASP A 355 18.74 -22.81 -28.61
C ASP A 355 18.39 -21.32 -28.47
N PHE A 356 19.36 -20.50 -28.04
CA PHE A 356 19.17 -19.05 -27.95
C PHE A 356 18.96 -18.44 -29.35
N ALA A 357 19.81 -18.78 -30.31
CA ALA A 357 19.69 -18.33 -31.70
C ALA A 357 18.39 -18.78 -32.38
N ALA A 358 17.70 -19.81 -31.87
CA ALA A 358 16.41 -20.22 -32.40
C ALA A 358 15.23 -19.35 -31.92
N CYS A 359 15.41 -18.57 -30.85
CA CYS A 359 14.37 -17.73 -30.26
C CYS A 359 14.40 -16.32 -30.89
N PRO A 360 13.27 -15.80 -31.42
CA PRO A 360 13.23 -14.48 -32.05
C PRO A 360 13.65 -13.33 -31.15
N TYR A 361 13.41 -13.44 -29.84
CA TYR A 361 13.79 -12.42 -28.87
C TYR A 361 15.30 -12.33 -28.62
N HIS A 362 16.12 -13.26 -29.10
CA HIS A 362 17.57 -13.26 -28.91
C HIS A 362 18.34 -12.80 -30.17
N GLN A 363 17.65 -12.33 -31.21
CA GLN A 363 18.29 -11.96 -32.49
C GLN A 363 18.87 -10.53 -32.51
N ALA A 364 18.43 -9.66 -31.60
CA ALA A 364 18.87 -8.27 -31.52
C ALA A 364 20.24 -8.14 -30.85
N ASN A 365 20.94 -7.02 -31.09
CA ASN A 365 22.21 -6.73 -30.41
C ASN A 365 21.98 -6.21 -29.00
N TRP A 366 21.59 -7.10 -28.10
CA TRP A 366 21.17 -6.77 -26.74
C TRP A 366 22.23 -6.06 -25.89
N THR A 367 23.52 -6.28 -26.17
CA THR A 367 24.61 -5.56 -25.52
C THR A 367 24.56 -4.08 -25.87
N ALA A 368 24.58 -3.75 -27.16
CA ALA A 368 24.54 -2.36 -27.63
C ALA A 368 23.20 -1.67 -27.30
N ILE A 369 22.10 -2.42 -27.34
CA ILE A 369 20.77 -1.95 -26.92
C ILE A 369 20.76 -1.54 -25.44
N ALA A 370 21.33 -2.37 -24.56
CA ALA A 370 21.34 -2.09 -23.13
C ALA A 370 22.21 -0.87 -22.80
N GLU A 371 23.37 -0.74 -23.44
CA GLU A 371 24.26 0.42 -23.29
C GLU A 371 23.54 1.72 -23.69
N ALA A 372 22.90 1.74 -24.85
CA ALA A 372 22.14 2.90 -25.33
C ALA A 372 20.96 3.26 -24.42
N ALA A 373 20.19 2.26 -23.97
CA ALA A 373 19.07 2.47 -23.06
C ALA A 373 19.52 2.97 -21.67
N THR A 374 20.66 2.49 -21.18
CA THR A 374 21.23 2.91 -19.89
C THR A 374 21.73 4.35 -19.95
N GLU A 375 22.39 4.74 -21.05
CA GLU A 375 22.83 6.12 -21.25
C GLU A 375 21.65 7.09 -21.39
N LEU A 376 20.59 6.70 -22.12
CA LEU A 376 19.38 7.51 -22.21
C LEU A 376 18.70 7.67 -20.84
N ALA A 377 18.55 6.58 -20.08
CA ALA A 377 18.00 6.65 -18.73
C ALA A 377 18.87 7.53 -17.82
N ALA A 378 20.21 7.40 -17.85
CA ALA A 378 21.10 8.25 -17.06
C ALA A 378 20.93 9.75 -17.39
N ALA A 379 20.82 10.10 -18.68
CA ALA A 379 20.59 11.48 -19.09
C ALA A 379 19.24 12.05 -18.65
N GLU A 380 18.17 11.23 -18.65
CA GLU A 380 16.85 11.63 -18.12
C GLU A 380 16.89 11.86 -16.61
N LEU A 381 17.63 11.04 -15.87
CA LEU A 381 17.77 11.15 -14.43
C LEU A 381 18.60 12.38 -14.00
N ASP A 382 19.57 12.79 -14.82
CA ASP A 382 20.39 13.99 -14.60
C ASP A 382 19.69 15.28 -15.07
N GLU A 383 18.47 15.18 -15.62
CA GLU A 383 17.72 16.28 -16.26
C GLU A 383 18.53 17.01 -17.38
N ASP A 384 19.51 16.33 -17.99
CA ASP A 384 20.37 16.89 -19.03
C ASP A 384 19.71 16.74 -20.40
N ALA A 385 18.99 17.79 -20.81
CA ALA A 385 18.25 17.80 -22.07
C ALA A 385 19.12 17.67 -23.32
N GLU A 386 20.40 18.09 -23.30
CA GLU A 386 21.27 18.00 -24.47
C GLU A 386 21.85 16.59 -24.61
N ARG A 387 22.35 16.03 -23.50
CA ARG A 387 22.78 14.63 -23.43
C ARG A 387 21.63 13.67 -23.74
N GLY A 388 20.43 13.94 -23.24
CA GLY A 388 19.23 13.16 -23.52
C GLY A 388 18.86 13.13 -25.00
N ARG A 389 18.93 14.27 -25.70
CA ARG A 389 18.70 14.33 -27.16
C ARG A 389 19.73 13.51 -27.95
N ALA A 390 21.01 13.60 -27.57
CA ALA A 390 22.07 12.83 -28.22
C ALA A 390 21.91 11.32 -27.96
N ALA A 391 21.62 10.93 -26.72
CA ALA A 391 21.38 9.54 -26.32
C ALA A 391 20.15 8.95 -27.03
N TYR A 392 19.07 9.72 -27.19
CA TYR A 392 17.85 9.30 -27.88
C TYR A 392 18.03 9.01 -29.38
N ALA A 393 18.99 9.69 -30.02
CA ALA A 393 19.26 9.51 -31.45
C ALA A 393 19.79 8.10 -31.76
N MET A 394 20.61 7.53 -30.85
CA MET A 394 21.13 6.15 -30.93
C MET A 394 21.75 5.83 -32.30
N GLU A 395 22.46 6.78 -32.92
CA GLU A 395 22.93 6.68 -34.31
C GLU A 395 23.92 5.53 -34.56
N HIS A 396 24.54 5.02 -33.49
CA HIS A 396 25.45 3.88 -33.53
C HIS A 396 24.74 2.51 -33.63
N LEU A 397 23.41 2.47 -33.50
CA LEU A 397 22.60 1.24 -33.61
C LEU A 397 21.92 1.12 -34.99
N GLU A 398 21.71 -0.12 -35.42
CA GLU A 398 20.81 -0.42 -36.54
C GLU A 398 19.37 -0.01 -36.19
N GLU A 399 18.55 0.29 -37.21
CA GLU A 399 17.18 0.79 -37.00
C GLU A 399 16.32 -0.14 -36.12
N ALA A 400 16.40 -1.45 -36.34
CA ALA A 400 15.68 -2.43 -35.55
C ALA A 400 16.14 -2.49 -34.08
N ASP A 401 17.44 -2.30 -33.81
CA ASP A 401 17.98 -2.26 -32.45
C ASP A 401 17.64 -0.94 -31.74
N ARG A 402 17.55 0.18 -32.48
CA ARG A 402 17.07 1.47 -31.93
C ARG A 402 15.64 1.37 -31.41
N GLU A 403 14.77 0.65 -32.11
CA GLU A 403 13.39 0.43 -31.64
C GLU A 403 13.38 -0.33 -30.30
N TRP A 404 14.21 -1.37 -30.16
CA TRP A 404 14.34 -2.11 -28.90
C TRP A 404 14.91 -1.27 -27.77
N ALA A 405 15.94 -0.45 -28.04
CA ALA A 405 16.55 0.42 -27.04
C ALA A 405 15.58 1.51 -26.57
N ARG A 406 14.83 2.14 -27.47
CA ARG A 406 13.75 3.07 -27.11
C ARG A 406 12.63 2.39 -26.33
N ALA A 407 12.27 1.15 -26.70
CA ALA A 407 11.26 0.40 -25.99
C ALA A 407 11.68 0.04 -24.55
N LEU A 408 12.97 -0.10 -24.24
CA LEU A 408 13.45 -0.31 -22.87
C LEU A 408 13.34 0.95 -21.98
N VAL A 409 13.16 2.14 -22.57
CA VAL A 409 12.95 3.38 -21.82
C VAL A 409 11.47 3.77 -21.80
N HIS A 410 10.75 3.64 -22.92
CA HIS A 410 9.33 3.99 -23.01
C HIS A 410 8.36 2.92 -22.47
N ASP A 411 8.73 1.64 -22.53
CA ASP A 411 8.04 0.51 -21.89
C ASP A 411 9.08 -0.27 -21.06
N PRO A 412 9.59 0.34 -19.98
CA PRO A 412 10.70 -0.22 -19.21
C PRO A 412 10.35 -1.61 -18.69
N ILE A 413 11.37 -2.42 -18.40
CA ILE A 413 11.14 -3.67 -17.68
C ILE A 413 10.63 -3.29 -16.29
N CYS A 414 9.43 -3.75 -15.93
CA CYS A 414 8.80 -3.43 -14.66
C CYS A 414 9.04 -4.55 -13.65
N TRP A 415 9.64 -4.19 -12.51
CA TRP A 415 9.89 -5.07 -11.37
C TRP A 415 9.10 -4.57 -10.16
N ASP A 416 8.12 -5.36 -9.73
CA ASP A 416 7.35 -5.08 -8.52
C ASP A 416 7.95 -5.85 -7.33
N ASP A 417 8.60 -5.12 -6.43
CA ASP A 417 9.38 -5.67 -5.31
C ASP A 417 8.54 -6.24 -4.15
N ASN A 418 7.24 -6.45 -4.36
CA ASN A 418 6.37 -7.20 -3.45
C ASN A 418 5.89 -8.55 -4.01
N HIS A 419 6.31 -8.89 -5.22
CA HIS A 419 5.86 -10.12 -5.90
C HIS A 419 7.01 -10.97 -6.44
N ASP A 420 8.27 -10.64 -6.13
CA ASP A 420 9.49 -11.30 -6.64
C ASP A 420 9.39 -11.62 -8.14
N SER A 421 8.73 -10.77 -8.93
CA SER A 421 8.34 -11.11 -10.29
C SER A 421 8.34 -9.91 -11.22
N LEU A 422 8.63 -10.21 -12.49
CA LEU A 422 8.58 -9.26 -13.59
C LEU A 422 7.14 -9.17 -14.11
N THR A 423 6.57 -7.96 -14.14
CA THR A 423 5.19 -7.73 -14.63
C THR A 423 5.14 -7.55 -16.15
N ASN A 424 6.23 -7.11 -16.77
CA ASN A 424 6.43 -7.12 -18.23
C ASN A 424 7.86 -7.59 -18.59
N GLY A 425 8.24 -7.49 -19.87
CA GLY A 425 9.65 -7.51 -20.27
C GLY A 425 10.44 -8.82 -20.11
N GLN A 426 9.80 -9.88 -19.65
CA GLN A 426 10.45 -11.15 -19.31
C GLN A 426 11.29 -11.79 -20.45
N HIS A 427 10.85 -11.68 -21.72
CA HIS A 427 11.63 -12.14 -22.87
C HIS A 427 12.88 -11.28 -23.10
N ARG A 428 12.76 -9.96 -22.91
CA ARG A 428 13.87 -9.00 -23.00
C ARG A 428 14.90 -9.32 -21.92
N THR A 429 14.47 -9.55 -20.68
CA THR A 429 15.35 -9.97 -19.57
C THR A 429 16.08 -11.28 -19.87
N CYS A 430 15.41 -12.28 -20.44
CA CYS A 430 16.03 -13.54 -20.86
C CYS A 430 17.13 -13.31 -21.91
N ALA A 431 16.88 -12.43 -22.88
CA ALA A 431 17.83 -12.10 -23.93
C ALA A 431 19.04 -11.30 -23.43
N LEU A 432 18.80 -10.31 -22.56
CA LEU A 432 19.85 -9.52 -21.89
C LEU A 432 20.78 -10.41 -21.06
N ARG A 433 20.22 -11.35 -20.27
CA ARG A 433 20.99 -12.37 -19.54
C ARG A 433 21.84 -13.22 -20.47
N ALA A 434 21.28 -13.67 -21.60
CA ALA A 434 22.00 -14.52 -22.56
C ALA A 434 23.12 -13.77 -23.28
N ALA A 435 22.97 -12.46 -23.48
CA ALA A 435 23.98 -11.59 -24.07
C ALA A 435 25.07 -11.14 -23.07
N GLY A 436 24.96 -11.53 -21.80
CA GLY A 436 25.92 -11.16 -20.76
C GLY A 436 25.83 -9.70 -20.34
N VAL A 437 24.68 -9.06 -20.51
CA VAL A 437 24.46 -7.68 -20.05
C VAL A 437 24.49 -7.66 -18.52
N ALA A 438 25.33 -6.79 -17.96
CA ALA A 438 25.49 -6.65 -16.52
C ALA A 438 24.39 -5.80 -15.89
N TYR A 439 23.98 -4.71 -16.54
CA TYR A 439 23.01 -3.74 -16.03
C TYR A 439 22.00 -3.33 -17.10
N LEU A 440 20.77 -3.02 -16.69
CA LEU A 440 19.74 -2.47 -17.59
C LEU A 440 18.76 -1.56 -16.84
N PRO A 441 18.14 -0.57 -17.51
CA PRO A 441 17.14 0.29 -16.88
C PRO A 441 15.83 -0.47 -16.62
N VAL A 442 15.38 -0.46 -15.36
CA VAL A 442 14.16 -1.10 -14.87
C VAL A 442 13.32 -0.08 -14.16
N GLU A 443 12.01 -0.11 -14.41
CA GLU A 443 11.05 0.59 -13.59
C GLU A 443 10.68 -0.28 -12.41
N GLY A 444 10.92 0.19 -11.20
CA GLY A 444 10.58 -0.56 -10.00
C GLY A 444 10.24 0.32 -8.82
N ARG A 445 9.71 -0.32 -7.79
CA ARG A 445 9.51 0.29 -6.47
C ARG A 445 10.67 -0.13 -5.59
N HIS A 446 11.18 0.80 -4.77
CA HIS A 446 12.25 0.50 -3.81
C HIS A 446 13.53 -0.06 -4.46
N LEU A 447 13.93 0.45 -5.62
CA LEU A 447 15.20 0.07 -6.25
C LEU A 447 16.38 0.55 -5.39
N PRO A 448 17.48 -0.22 -5.29
CA PRO A 448 18.63 0.16 -4.48
C PRO A 448 19.25 1.47 -4.98
N ASP A 449 19.62 2.36 -4.05
CA ASP A 449 20.25 3.65 -4.35
C ASP A 449 21.71 3.49 -4.81
N THR A 450 22.32 2.32 -4.61
CA THR A 450 23.73 2.10 -4.92
C THR A 450 24.02 2.06 -6.43
N SER A 451 24.87 3.00 -6.83
CA SER A 451 25.62 3.04 -8.08
C SER A 451 26.38 1.72 -8.39
N PRO A 452 26.61 1.37 -9.67
CA PRO A 452 27.10 0.08 -10.26
C PRO A 452 28.36 -0.63 -9.71
N ALA A 453 28.82 -0.37 -8.47
CA ALA A 453 30.16 -0.78 -8.04
C ALA A 453 30.25 -2.10 -7.24
N GLU A 454 29.17 -2.65 -6.65
CA GLU A 454 29.35 -3.71 -5.63
C GLU A 454 28.47 -4.98 -5.73
N THR A 455 27.78 -5.23 -6.84
CA THR A 455 27.03 -6.49 -7.00
C THR A 455 27.76 -7.51 -7.88
N MET A 456 27.74 -8.76 -7.41
CA MET A 456 28.54 -9.86 -7.91
C MET A 456 28.38 -10.06 -9.42
N ASP A 457 29.51 -9.97 -10.14
CA ASP A 457 29.67 -10.39 -11.54
C ASP A 457 29.56 -11.91 -11.66
N VAL A 458 28.34 -12.44 -11.42
CA VAL A 458 28.00 -13.84 -11.64
C VAL A 458 27.33 -13.94 -12.99
N ASP A 459 27.95 -14.67 -13.91
CA ASP A 459 27.36 -14.92 -15.22
C ASP A 459 25.97 -15.57 -15.07
N ALA A 460 25.06 -15.27 -16.00
CA ALA A 460 23.67 -15.67 -15.89
C ALA A 460 23.47 -17.19 -15.79
N ARG A 461 24.36 -18.01 -16.37
CA ARG A 461 24.26 -19.47 -16.29
C ARG A 461 24.64 -19.96 -14.90
N THR A 462 25.67 -19.40 -14.29
CA THR A 462 26.05 -19.70 -12.90
C THR A 462 24.96 -19.25 -11.94
N HIS A 463 24.40 -18.05 -12.12
CA HIS A 463 23.27 -17.56 -11.33
C HIS A 463 22.07 -18.51 -11.42
N ALA A 464 21.70 -18.95 -12.63
CA ALA A 464 20.61 -19.90 -12.84
C ALA A 464 20.81 -21.22 -12.07
N GLN A 465 22.04 -21.75 -12.08
CA GLN A 465 22.37 -22.98 -11.36
C GLN A 465 22.29 -22.77 -9.84
N GLN A 466 22.71 -21.60 -9.33
CA GLN A 466 22.61 -21.25 -7.92
C GLN A 466 21.15 -21.13 -7.48
N THR A 467 20.30 -20.44 -8.25
CA THR A 467 18.85 -20.32 -7.97
C THR A 467 18.20 -21.70 -7.83
N VAL A 468 18.46 -22.60 -8.79
CA VAL A 468 17.90 -23.96 -8.77
C VAL A 468 18.41 -24.76 -7.56
N ARG A 469 19.69 -24.64 -7.20
CA ARG A 469 20.25 -25.32 -6.03
C ARG A 469 19.69 -24.78 -4.72
N ALA A 470 19.55 -23.47 -4.58
CA ALA A 470 18.99 -22.82 -3.41
C ALA A 470 17.55 -23.27 -3.18
N PHE A 471 16.71 -23.22 -4.22
CA PHE A 471 15.32 -23.69 -4.13
C PHE A 471 15.22 -25.13 -3.61
N TRP A 472 15.98 -26.07 -4.19
CA TRP A 472 15.92 -27.47 -3.76
C TRP A 472 16.48 -27.68 -2.36
N ARG A 473 17.47 -26.88 -1.93
CA ARG A 473 17.97 -26.89 -0.56
C ARG A 473 16.90 -26.43 0.42
N ASP A 474 16.18 -25.36 0.10
CA ASP A 474 15.15 -24.78 0.96
C ASP A 474 13.94 -25.72 1.07
N ILE A 475 13.55 -26.38 -0.02
CA ILE A 475 12.54 -27.45 0.00
C ILE A 475 12.98 -28.62 0.89
N LEU A 476 14.23 -29.08 0.77
CA LEU A 476 14.75 -30.16 1.61
C LEU A 476 14.81 -29.76 3.09
N ALA A 477 15.21 -28.52 3.39
CA ALA A 477 15.23 -27.99 4.74
C ALA A 477 13.81 -27.89 5.34
N ALA A 478 12.82 -27.49 4.55
CA ALA A 478 11.43 -27.44 4.97
C ALA A 478 10.84 -28.84 5.25
N VAL A 479 11.23 -29.86 4.48
CA VAL A 479 10.72 -31.23 4.62
C VAL A 479 11.45 -32.02 5.72
N LEU A 480 12.77 -31.88 5.83
CA LEU A 480 13.61 -32.72 6.69
C LEU A 480 14.15 -32.00 7.94
N GLY A 481 13.97 -30.67 8.01
CA GLY A 481 14.60 -29.81 8.99
C GLY A 481 15.97 -29.27 8.52
N PRO A 482 16.37 -28.06 8.93
CA PRO A 482 17.55 -27.36 8.40
C PRO A 482 18.89 -28.05 8.74
N ALA A 483 18.95 -28.82 9.82
CA ALA A 483 20.16 -29.52 10.26
C ALA A 483 20.32 -30.91 9.62
N HIS A 484 19.38 -31.37 8.79
CA HIS A 484 19.42 -32.72 8.24
C HIS A 484 20.51 -32.87 7.16
N PRO A 485 21.37 -33.92 7.19
CA PRO A 485 22.51 -34.03 6.28
C PRO A 485 22.12 -34.09 4.79
N LEU A 486 20.93 -34.60 4.48
CA LEU A 486 20.41 -34.64 3.12
C LEU A 486 20.04 -33.26 2.54
N VAL A 487 19.96 -32.19 3.34
CA VAL A 487 19.76 -30.82 2.84
C VAL A 487 20.87 -30.43 1.84
N ASN A 488 22.10 -30.90 2.08
CA ASN A 488 23.24 -30.69 1.19
C ASN A 488 23.19 -31.55 -0.09
N ALA A 489 22.23 -32.47 -0.21
CA ALA A 489 22.03 -33.30 -1.40
C ALA A 489 21.22 -32.61 -2.51
N ALA A 490 20.86 -31.33 -2.35
CA ALA A 490 20.15 -30.55 -3.38
C ALA A 490 20.73 -30.68 -4.80
N PRO A 491 22.07 -30.72 -5.03
CA PRO A 491 22.64 -30.94 -6.37
C PRO A 491 22.21 -32.26 -7.03
N LEU A 492 21.88 -33.31 -6.25
CA LEU A 492 21.38 -34.58 -6.79
C LEU A 492 19.96 -34.44 -7.35
N LEU A 493 19.10 -33.62 -6.72
CA LEU A 493 17.75 -33.32 -7.23
C LEU A 493 17.79 -32.50 -8.53
N VAL A 494 18.83 -31.67 -8.70
CA VAL A 494 19.08 -30.95 -9.95
C VAL A 494 19.53 -31.90 -11.06
N ARG A 495 20.45 -32.82 -10.73
CA ARG A 495 21.04 -33.76 -11.69
C ARG A 495 20.09 -34.90 -12.08
N PHE A 496 19.28 -35.38 -11.15
CA PHE A 496 18.40 -36.53 -11.35
C PHE A 496 16.94 -36.17 -11.02
N PRO A 497 16.18 -35.60 -11.97
CA PRO A 497 14.79 -35.17 -11.74
C PRO A 497 13.85 -36.28 -11.24
N VAL A 498 14.16 -37.55 -11.49
CA VAL A 498 13.41 -38.69 -10.94
C VAL A 498 13.37 -38.70 -9.41
N LEU A 499 14.42 -38.20 -8.75
CA LEU A 499 14.49 -38.12 -7.29
C LEU A 499 13.50 -37.11 -6.71
N ARG A 500 13.08 -36.11 -7.48
CA ARG A 500 12.08 -35.10 -7.06
C ARG A 500 10.73 -35.75 -6.72
N ARG A 501 10.40 -36.88 -7.38
CA ARG A 501 9.17 -37.64 -7.13
C ARG A 501 9.08 -38.22 -5.72
N LEU A 502 10.22 -38.46 -5.08
CA LEU A 502 10.29 -38.96 -3.70
C LEU A 502 9.87 -37.89 -2.67
N LEU A 503 9.95 -36.61 -3.05
CA LEU A 503 9.57 -35.47 -2.20
C LEU A 503 8.09 -35.09 -2.37
N SER A 504 7.51 -35.30 -3.56
CA SER A 504 6.07 -35.07 -3.79
C SER A 504 5.16 -35.99 -2.97
N SER A 505 5.66 -37.16 -2.54
CA SER A 505 4.94 -38.08 -1.64
C SER A 505 4.98 -37.68 -0.16
N ALA A 506 5.93 -36.81 0.25
CA ALA A 506 6.11 -36.40 1.65
C ALA A 506 5.26 -35.18 2.06
N ARG A 507 4.53 -34.56 1.11
CA ARG A 507 3.64 -33.40 1.33
C ARG A 507 2.15 -33.77 1.44
N ARG A 508 1.78 -35.05 1.51
CA ARG A 508 0.40 -35.49 1.80
C ARG A 508 0.17 -35.75 3.27
#